data_AF-A0A2U0S2Q1-F1
#
_entry.id   AF-A0A2U0S2Q1-F1
#
_cell.length_a   1.000
_cell.length_b   1.000
_cell.length_c   1.000
_cell.angle_alpha   90.00
_cell.angle_beta   90.00
_cell.angle_gamma   90.00
#
_symmetry.space_group_name_H-M   'P 1'
#
loop_
_entity.id
_entity.type
_entity.pdbx_description
1 polymer ?
#
loop_
_entity_poly.entity_id
_entity_poly.type
_entity_poly.pdbx_seq_one_letter_code
_entity_poly.pdbx_strand_id
1 'polypeptide(L)'
;MTLLTLNESLAPVIFQLCIGGIGGFLIGYALRKFFKLALIIGAVVFVLIILAYTNVINVDYGGLSEIASNFVSAIDPALNMLTPLLAHVPFIASLIFGFFVGFRRQ
;
A
#
# COMPACT_ATOMS: atom_id res chain seq x y z
N MET A 1 26.16 -6.46 32.56
CA MET A 1 24.90 -5.70 32.42
C MET A 1 24.72 -5.10 31.01
N THR A 2 25.44 -5.59 29.99
CA THR A 2 25.39 -5.10 28.60
C THR A 2 24.78 -6.11 27.62
N LEU A 3 24.67 -7.39 27.98
CA LEU A 3 24.01 -8.40 27.15
C LEU A 3 22.47 -8.34 27.25
N LEU A 4 21.94 -7.96 28.41
CA LEU A 4 20.49 -7.80 28.62
C LEU A 4 19.92 -6.63 27.79
N THR A 5 20.67 -5.54 27.65
CA THR A 5 20.27 -4.37 26.85
C THR A 5 20.27 -4.66 25.34
N LEU A 6 21.13 -5.57 24.86
CA LEU A 6 21.12 -5.98 23.45
C LEU A 6 19.92 -6.87 23.12
N ASN A 7 19.56 -7.78 24.02
CA ASN A 7 18.33 -8.58 23.86
C ASN A 7 17.07 -7.72 23.90
N GLU A 8 17.00 -6.69 24.76
CA GLU A 8 15.87 -5.76 24.81
C GLU A 8 15.80 -4.81 23.59
N SER A 9 16.94 -4.49 22.97
CA SER A 9 16.98 -3.61 21.79
C SER A 9 16.80 -4.36 20.46
N LEU A 10 17.28 -5.60 20.35
CA LEU A 10 17.16 -6.42 19.14
C LEU A 10 15.80 -7.15 19.04
N ALA A 11 15.20 -7.54 20.17
CA ALA A 11 13.87 -8.16 20.17
C ALA A 11 12.80 -7.34 19.43
N PRO A 12 12.62 -6.03 19.68
CA PRO A 12 11.64 -5.22 18.95
C PRO A 12 12.00 -5.06 17.46
N VAL A 13 13.29 -4.99 17.12
CA VAL A 13 13.74 -4.90 15.71
C VAL A 13 13.42 -6.18 14.94
N ILE A 14 13.68 -7.35 15.52
CA ILE A 14 13.36 -8.65 14.89
C ILE A 14 11.85 -8.84 14.79
N PHE A 15 11.10 -8.46 15.82
CA PHE A 15 9.63 -8.55 15.80
C PHE A 15 9.02 -7.66 14.72
N GLN A 16 9.52 -6.43 14.60
CA GLN A 16 9.10 -5.47 13.58
C GLN A 16 9.55 -5.91 12.17
N LEU A 17 10.71 -6.56 12.05
CA LEU A 17 11.18 -7.16 10.81
C LEU A 17 10.27 -8.31 10.35
N CYS A 18 9.86 -9.19 11.26
CA CYS A 18 8.97 -10.32 10.98
C CYS A 18 7.56 -9.86 10.59
N ILE A 19 6.97 -8.91 11.33
CA ILE A 19 5.65 -8.36 11.02
C ILE A 19 5.67 -7.62 9.68
N GLY A 20 6.68 -6.76 9.45
CA GLY A 20 6.83 -6.06 8.18
C GLY A 20 7.10 -7.02 7.01
N GLY A 21 7.92 -8.06 7.21
CA GLY A 21 8.25 -9.04 6.17
C GLY A 21 7.06 -9.93 5.77
N ILE A 22 6.33 -10.48 6.75
CA ILE A 22 5.14 -11.30 6.50
C ILE A 22 4.01 -10.44 5.92
N GLY A 23 3.81 -9.24 6.48
CA GLY A 23 2.88 -8.26 5.95
C GLY A 23 3.21 -7.92 4.50
N GLY A 24 4.44 -7.49 4.23
CA GLY A 24 4.94 -7.17 2.89
C GLY A 24 4.73 -8.34 1.92
N PHE A 25 5.01 -9.58 2.32
CA PHE A 25 4.77 -10.77 1.50
C PHE A 25 3.29 -10.96 1.15
N LEU A 26 2.38 -10.80 2.12
CA LEU A 26 0.93 -10.88 1.89
C LEU A 26 0.44 -9.77 0.95
N ILE A 27 0.86 -8.53 1.18
CA ILE A 27 0.51 -7.38 0.34
C ILE A 27 1.06 -7.60 -1.08
N GLY A 28 2.31 -8.03 -1.23
CA GLY A 28 2.94 -8.28 -2.53
C GLY A 28 2.24 -9.40 -3.32
N TYR A 29 1.80 -10.45 -2.63
CA TYR A 29 1.00 -11.52 -3.23
C TYR A 29 -0.39 -11.04 -3.66
N ALA A 30 -1.09 -10.29 -2.80
CA ALA A 30 -2.39 -9.72 -3.12
C ALA A 30 -2.31 -8.76 -4.32
N LEU A 31 -1.29 -7.90 -4.34
CA LEU A 31 -1.15 -6.83 -5.34
C LEU A 31 -1.06 -7.38 -6.78
N ARG A 32 -0.43 -8.54 -7.00
CA ARG A 32 -0.40 -9.19 -8.33
C ARG A 32 -1.79 -9.53 -8.86
N LYS A 33 -2.70 -9.95 -8.00
CA LYS A 33 -4.09 -10.22 -8.41
C LYS A 33 -4.82 -8.92 -8.76
N PHE A 34 -4.47 -7.83 -8.07
CA PHE A 34 -4.92 -6.49 -8.40
C PHE A 34 -4.30 -5.93 -9.68
N PHE A 35 -3.10 -6.31 -10.11
CA PHE A 35 -2.52 -5.80 -11.37
C PHE A 35 -3.41 -6.07 -12.59
N LYS A 36 -4.02 -7.26 -12.67
CA LYS A 36 -4.95 -7.59 -13.78
C LYS A 36 -6.20 -6.71 -13.75
N LEU A 37 -6.71 -6.44 -12.55
CA LEU A 37 -7.87 -5.57 -12.34
C LEU A 37 -7.52 -4.09 -12.58
N ALA A 38 -6.33 -3.65 -12.15
CA ALA A 38 -5.82 -2.31 -12.35
C ALA A 38 -5.63 -1.99 -13.83
N LEU A 39 -5.19 -2.97 -14.64
CA LEU A 39 -5.10 -2.81 -16.08
C LEU A 39 -6.49 -2.63 -16.73
N ILE A 40 -7.50 -3.38 -16.25
CA ILE A 40 -8.90 -3.22 -16.70
C ILE A 40 -9.44 -1.85 -16.27
N ILE A 41 -9.26 -1.45 -15.03
CA ILE A 41 -9.70 -0.15 -14.50
C ILE A 41 -9.02 0.98 -15.28
N GLY A 42 -7.72 0.89 -15.54
CA GLY A 42 -6.98 1.86 -16.33
C GLY A 42 -7.51 1.97 -17.76
N ALA A 43 -7.83 0.84 -18.41
CA ALA A 43 -8.45 0.84 -19.72
C ALA A 43 -9.84 1.51 -19.70
N VAL A 44 -10.66 1.25 -18.69
CA VAL A 44 -11.98 1.88 -18.52
C VAL A 44 -11.86 3.39 -18.33
N VAL A 45 -10.93 3.85 -17.48
CA VAL A 45 -10.68 5.29 -17.27
C VAL A 45 -10.19 5.96 -18.55
N PHE A 46 -9.32 5.29 -19.31
CA PHE A 46 -8.83 5.78 -20.59
C PHE A 46 -9.96 5.96 -21.62
N VAL A 47 -10.89 5.00 -21.69
CA VAL A 47 -12.09 5.10 -22.54
C VAL A 47 -12.99 6.25 -22.07
N LEU A 48 -13.21 6.41 -20.76
CA LEU A 48 -13.97 7.53 -20.21
C LEU A 48 -13.36 8.89 -20.58
N ILE A 49 -12.04 9.03 -20.55
CA ILE A 49 -11.36 10.29 -20.89
C ILE A 49 -11.59 10.67 -22.36
N ILE A 50 -11.53 9.70 -23.27
CA ILE A 50 -11.77 9.91 -24.71
C ILE A 50 -13.23 10.30 -24.94
N LEU A 51 -14.14 9.67 -24.21
CA LEU A 51 -15.58 9.89 -24.36
C LEU A 51 -16.04 11.22 -23.73
N ALA A 52 -15.35 11.67 -22.67
CA ALA A 52 -15.49 13.01 -22.12
C ALA A 52 -14.95 14.09 -23.08
N TYR A 53 -13.78 13.85 -23.70
CA TYR A 53 -13.18 14.79 -24.65
C TYR A 53 -14.06 15.01 -25.89
N THR A 54 -14.73 13.96 -26.34
CA THR A 54 -15.69 14.01 -27.46
C THR A 54 -17.03 14.64 -27.09
N ASN A 55 -17.21 15.14 -25.85
CA ASN A 55 -18.45 15.73 -25.33
C ASN A 55 -19.68 14.80 -25.38
N VAL A 56 -19.46 13.49 -25.51
CA VAL A 56 -20.55 12.49 -25.54
C VAL A 56 -21.07 12.20 -24.13
N ILE A 57 -20.23 12.37 -23.10
CA ILE A 57 -20.61 12.26 -21.69
C ILE A 57 -20.06 13.45 -20.91
N ASN A 58 -20.91 14.08 -20.08
CA ASN A 58 -20.47 15.07 -19.11
C ASN A 58 -19.95 14.35 -17.86
N VAL A 59 -18.65 14.48 -17.57
CA VAL A 59 -18.02 13.89 -16.39
C VAL A 59 -18.03 14.91 -15.26
N ASP A 60 -18.75 14.60 -14.17
CA ASP A 60 -18.75 15.41 -12.96
C ASP A 60 -17.46 15.14 -12.15
N TYR A 61 -16.47 15.99 -12.39
CA TYR A 61 -15.20 15.97 -11.66
C TYR A 61 -15.37 16.35 -10.16
N GLY A 62 -16.44 17.06 -9.79
CA GLY A 62 -16.75 17.41 -8.42
C GLY A 62 -17.15 16.19 -7.60
N GLY A 63 -18.14 15.44 -8.09
CA GLY A 63 -18.56 14.18 -7.46
C GLY A 63 -17.42 13.14 -7.42
N LEU A 64 -16.59 13.08 -8.46
CA LEU A 64 -15.43 12.18 -8.48
C LEU A 64 -14.37 12.59 -7.43
N SER A 65 -14.13 13.88 -7.27
CA SER A 65 -13.22 14.41 -6.24
C SER A 65 -13.76 14.14 -4.83
N GLU A 66 -15.08 14.22 -4.62
CA GLU A 66 -15.70 13.94 -3.32
C GLU A 66 -15.59 12.45 -2.94
N ILE A 67 -15.82 11.55 -3.90
CA ILE A 67 -15.61 10.12 -3.69
C ILE A 67 -14.14 9.83 -3.39
N ALA A 68 -13.22 10.46 -4.12
CA ALA A 68 -11.79 10.33 -3.87
C ALA A 68 -11.40 10.85 -2.48
N SER A 69 -11.91 12.02 -2.06
CA SER A 69 -11.63 12.56 -0.73
C SER A 69 -12.21 11.68 0.37
N ASN A 70 -13.44 11.18 0.20
CA ASN A 70 -14.06 10.28 1.18
C ASN A 70 -13.28 8.97 1.33
N PHE A 71 -12.76 8.42 0.22
CA PHE A 71 -11.91 7.23 0.26
C PHE A 71 -10.59 7.51 0.99
N VAL A 72 -9.93 8.63 0.69
CA VAL A 72 -8.70 9.05 1.37
C VAL A 72 -8.95 9.25 2.87
N SER A 73 -10.01 9.96 3.25
CA SER A 73 -10.39 10.16 4.65
C SER A 73 -10.77 8.86 5.37
N ALA A 74 -11.26 7.84 4.67
CA ALA A 74 -11.57 6.54 5.25
C ALA A 74 -10.30 5.70 5.53
N ILE A 75 -9.25 5.83 4.72
CA ILE A 75 -7.98 5.10 4.90
C ILE A 75 -6.99 5.87 5.80
N ASP A 76 -7.11 7.18 5.90
CA ASP A 76 -6.23 8.06 6.68
C ASP A 76 -6.05 7.61 8.16
N PRO A 77 -7.09 7.18 8.90
CA PRO A 77 -6.93 6.71 10.28
C PRO A 77 -6.04 5.45 10.37
N ALA A 78 -6.19 4.54 9.41
CA ALA A 78 -5.39 3.31 9.37
C ALA A 78 -3.92 3.62 9.01
N LEU A 79 -3.70 4.60 8.13
CA LEU A 79 -2.36 5.07 7.80
C LEU A 79 -1.71 5.79 8.99
N ASN A 80 -2.47 6.61 9.73
CA ASN A 80 -2.00 7.31 10.92
C ASN A 80 -1.59 6.35 12.06
N MET A 81 -2.25 5.20 12.17
CA MET A 81 -1.84 4.13 13.09
C MET A 81 -0.54 3.42 12.65
N LEU A 82 -0.27 3.39 11.34
CA LEU A 82 0.91 2.76 10.76
C LEU A 82 2.12 3.72 10.66
N THR A 83 1.92 5.04 10.67
CA THR A 83 2.99 6.05 10.58
C THR A 83 4.14 5.85 11.59
N PRO A 84 3.90 5.53 12.87
CA PRO A 84 4.99 5.27 13.83
C PRO A 84 5.84 4.05 13.43
N LEU A 85 5.22 3.03 12.84
CA LEU A 85 5.89 1.82 12.35
C LEU A 85 6.65 2.13 11.05
N LEU A 86 6.08 2.94 10.16
CA LEU A 86 6.76 3.41 8.94
C LEU A 86 7.91 4.37 9.25
N ALA A 87 7.91 5.09 10.38
CA ALA A 87 9.03 5.93 10.76
C ALA A 87 10.31 5.11 11.09
N HIS A 88 10.19 3.80 11.27
CA HIS A 88 11.30 2.91 11.60
C HIS A 88 11.87 2.26 10.32
N VAL A 89 13.12 2.59 10.01
CA VAL A 89 13.86 2.04 8.86
C VAL A 89 13.85 0.50 8.76
N PRO A 90 13.99 -0.27 9.86
CA PRO A 90 13.96 -1.75 9.79
C PRO A 90 12.60 -2.31 9.33
N PHE A 91 11.50 -1.61 9.64
CA PHE A 91 10.16 -2.00 9.21
C PHE A 91 9.96 -1.78 7.72
N ILE A 92 10.32 -0.60 7.22
CA ILE A 92 10.22 -0.31 5.79
C ILE A 92 11.12 -1.28 5.00
N ALA A 93 12.34 -1.51 5.48
CA ALA A 93 13.28 -2.43 4.83
C ALA A 93 12.71 -3.85 4.74
N SER A 94 12.13 -4.37 5.82
CA SER A 94 11.52 -5.70 5.81
C SER A 94 10.24 -5.77 5.01
N LEU A 95 9.42 -4.71 5.03
CA LEU A 95 8.19 -4.60 4.24
C LEU A 95 8.49 -4.60 2.75
N ILE A 96 9.45 -3.78 2.29
CA ILE A 96 9.87 -3.73 0.88
C ILE A 96 10.49 -5.06 0.47
N PHE A 97 11.34 -5.65 1.32
CA PHE A 97 11.96 -6.94 1.03
C PHE A 97 10.91 -8.07 0.94
N GLY A 98 9.99 -8.14 1.90
CA GLY A 98 8.88 -9.09 1.91
C GLY A 98 7.95 -8.89 0.72
N PHE A 99 7.64 -7.64 0.38
CA PHE A 99 6.86 -7.27 -0.81
C PHE A 99 7.52 -7.71 -2.10
N PHE A 100 8.82 -7.43 -2.26
CA PHE A 100 9.56 -7.82 -3.46
C PHE A 100 9.66 -9.34 -3.60
N VAL A 101 9.91 -10.06 -2.50
CA VAL A 101 9.93 -11.53 -2.48
C VAL A 101 8.53 -12.11 -2.79
N GLY A 102 7.47 -11.56 -2.21
CA GLY A 102 6.09 -11.95 -2.50
C GLY A 102 5.68 -11.69 -3.94
N PHE A 103 6.14 -10.58 -4.51
CA PHE A 103 5.93 -10.24 -5.91
C PHE A 103 6.75 -11.11 -6.87
N ARG A 104 7.91 -11.63 -6.47
CA ARG A 104 8.78 -12.44 -7.34
C ARG A 104 8.49 -13.94 -7.36
N ARG A 105 7.71 -14.47 -6.41
CA ARG A 105 7.61 -15.94 -6.24
C ARG A 105 6.73 -16.66 -7.27
N GLN A 106 6.12 -15.95 -8.23
CA GLN A 106 5.55 -16.47 -9.50
C GLN A 106 5.54 -15.37 -10.55
#